data_AF-A0A522SJB2-F1
#
_entry.id   AF-A0A522SJB2-F1
#
_cell.length_a   1.000
_cell.length_b   1.000
_cell.length_c   1.000
_cell.angle_alpha   90.00
_cell.angle_beta   90.00
_cell.angle_gamma   90.00
#
_symmetry.space_group_name_H-M   'P 1'
#
loop_
_entity.id
_entity.type
_entity.pdbx_description
1 polymer ?
#
loop_
_entity_poly.entity_id
_entity_poly.type
_entity_poly.pdbx_seq_one_letter_code
_entity_poly.pdbx_strand_id
1 'polypeptide(L)'
;MDHFRSANRLLVLGTPIVQISVTEAKGQRTELVRRAEAGDEIPPTRHGQAAVRLVPMRTVTTPQVRRALLQAVRKAGVAKAAAGPKAEKSQDFLYDENGLPK
;
A
#
# COMPACT_ATOMS: atom_id res chain seq x y z
N MET A 1 -19.63 14.49 -16.30
CA MET A 1 -20.81 14.78 -15.45
C MET A 1 -20.52 14.16 -14.10
N ASP A 2 -19.94 14.94 -13.20
CA ASP A 2 -19.45 14.48 -11.89
C ASP A 2 -20.58 14.51 -10.86
N HIS A 3 -21.12 13.34 -10.52
CA HIS A 3 -22.19 13.18 -9.53
C HIS A 3 -21.68 12.95 -8.09
N PHE A 4 -20.37 13.04 -7.84
CA PHE A 4 -19.74 12.83 -6.53
C PHE A 4 -19.98 13.92 -5.47
N ARG A 5 -20.95 14.83 -5.66
CA ARG A 5 -21.24 15.92 -4.71
C ARG A 5 -22.60 15.75 -4.05
N SER A 6 -22.69 14.87 -3.06
CA SER A 6 -23.58 15.12 -1.91
C SER A 6 -23.22 14.26 -0.69
N ALA A 7 -23.03 14.95 0.44
CA ALA A 7 -23.10 14.48 1.83
C ALA A 7 -22.14 13.36 2.31
N ASN A 8 -21.00 13.74 2.90
CA ASN A 8 -20.80 13.83 4.37
C ASN A 8 -19.29 13.86 4.65
N ARG A 9 -18.79 15.03 5.08
CA ARG A 9 -17.36 15.34 5.15
C ARG A 9 -16.83 15.03 6.56
N LEU A 10 -16.43 13.78 6.81
CA LEU A 10 -15.70 13.43 8.04
C LEU A 10 -14.19 13.35 7.73
N LEU A 11 -13.46 14.39 8.17
CA LEU A 11 -12.01 14.49 8.04
C LEU A 11 -11.34 13.67 9.15
N VAL A 12 -10.77 12.52 8.81
CA VAL A 12 -9.77 11.83 9.62
C VAL A 12 -8.60 11.49 8.70
N LEU A 13 -7.48 12.20 8.92
CA LEU A 13 -6.10 11.93 8.47
C LEU A 13 -5.91 11.02 7.22
N GLY A 14 -5.70 11.66 6.06
CA GLY A 14 -5.23 11.00 4.84
C GLY A 14 -6.37 10.43 3.99
N THR A 15 -6.57 11.02 2.81
CA THR A 15 -7.61 10.72 1.80
C THR A 15 -9.07 10.96 2.26
N PRO A 16 -9.86 11.78 1.53
CA PRO A 16 -11.27 12.00 1.86
C PRO A 16 -12.08 10.71 1.68
N ILE A 17 -12.67 10.20 2.76
CA ILE A 17 -13.58 9.05 2.70
C ILE A 17 -14.90 9.53 2.12
N VAL A 18 -15.17 9.14 0.87
CA VAL A 18 -16.43 9.42 0.18
C VAL A 18 -17.34 8.21 0.34
N GLN A 19 -18.59 8.43 0.72
CA GLN A 19 -19.58 7.36 0.86
C GLN A 19 -20.58 7.39 -0.30
N ILE A 20 -21.05 6.21 -0.72
CA ILE A 20 -22.04 6.05 -1.80
C ILE A 20 -23.19 5.19 -1.32
N SER A 21 -24.42 5.46 -1.75
CA SER A 21 -25.54 4.57 -1.42
C SER A 21 -25.41 3.23 -2.17
N VAL A 22 -25.90 2.13 -1.58
CA VAL A 22 -25.90 0.81 -2.24
C VAL A 22 -26.66 0.83 -3.58
N THR A 23 -27.72 1.63 -3.69
CA THR A 23 -28.48 1.76 -4.94
C THR A 23 -27.66 2.42 -6.03
N GLU A 24 -26.93 3.49 -5.70
CA GLU A 24 -26.07 4.20 -6.64
C GLU A 24 -24.81 3.41 -6.99
N ALA A 25 -24.26 2.67 -6.03
CA ALA A 25 -23.11 1.79 -6.23
C ALA A 25 -23.36 0.72 -7.31
N LYS A 26 -24.60 0.27 -7.49
CA LYS A 26 -24.97 -0.69 -8.54
C LYS A 26 -24.71 -0.14 -9.95
N GLY A 27 -25.01 1.15 -10.17
CA GLY A 27 -24.82 1.80 -11.48
C GLY A 27 -23.37 2.18 -11.80
N GLN A 28 -22.50 2.23 -10.78
CA GLN A 28 -21.12 2.69 -10.91
C GLN A 28 -20.09 1.63 -10.49
N ARG A 29 -20.45 0.34 -10.52
CA ARG A 29 -19.59 -0.76 -10.05
C ARG A 29 -18.19 -0.72 -10.68
N THR A 30 -18.08 -0.45 -11.98
CA THR A 30 -16.79 -0.42 -12.69
C THR A 30 -15.85 0.65 -12.13
N GLU A 31 -16.34 1.86 -11.88
CA GLU A 31 -15.51 2.94 -11.33
C GLU A 31 -15.16 2.68 -9.86
N LEU A 32 -16.08 2.12 -9.07
CA LEU A 32 -15.81 1.74 -7.68
C LEU A 32 -14.72 0.68 -7.56
N VAL A 33 -14.71 -0.30 -8.47
CA VAL A 33 -13.64 -1.32 -8.53
C VAL A 33 -12.30 -0.65 -8.87
N ARG A 34 -12.25 0.20 -9.89
CA ARG A 34 -11.02 0.90 -10.30
C ARG A 34 -10.43 1.74 -9.16
N ARG A 35 -11.29 2.42 -8.40
CA ARG A 35 -10.89 3.22 -7.24
C ARG A 35 -10.38 2.36 -6.08
N ALA A 36 -11.08 1.27 -5.76
CA ALA A 36 -10.62 0.32 -4.76
C ALA A 36 -9.27 -0.31 -5.13
N GLU A 37 -9.02 -0.60 -6.41
CA GLU A 37 -7.73 -1.08 -6.92
C GLU A 37 -6.62 -0.03 -6.80
N ALA A 38 -6.94 1.25 -6.99
CA ALA A 38 -6.02 2.36 -6.77
C ALA A 38 -5.72 2.64 -5.28
N GLY A 39 -6.51 2.05 -4.37
CA GLY A 39 -6.38 2.21 -2.92
C GLY A 39 -7.35 3.22 -2.30
N ASP A 40 -8.30 3.75 -3.06
CA ASP A 40 -9.34 4.64 -2.54
C ASP A 40 -10.40 3.85 -1.75
N GLU A 41 -10.80 4.38 -0.60
CA GLU A 41 -11.85 3.80 0.22
C GLU A 41 -13.19 4.51 0.00
N ILE A 42 -14.12 3.81 -0.65
CA ILE A 42 -15.48 4.29 -0.93
C ILE A 42 -16.48 3.23 -0.48
N PRO A 43 -16.83 3.16 0.82
CA PRO A 43 -17.70 2.12 1.33
C PRO A 43 -19.15 2.35 0.88
N PRO A 44 -19.80 1.37 0.22
CA PRO A 44 -21.22 1.42 -0.03
C PRO A 44 -22.01 1.44 1.28
N THR A 45 -23.03 2.29 1.34
CA THR A 45 -23.86 2.52 2.51
C THR A 45 -25.29 2.05 2.30
N ARG A 46 -25.87 1.42 3.32
CA ARG A 46 -27.29 1.10 3.40
C ARG A 46 -27.87 1.94 4.53
N HIS A 47 -28.88 2.76 4.22
CA HIS A 47 -29.48 3.68 5.20
C HIS A 47 -28.45 4.61 5.89
N GLY A 48 -27.46 5.10 5.13
CA GLY A 48 -26.42 6.01 5.65
C GLY A 48 -25.35 5.33 6.52
N GLN A 49 -25.40 4.01 6.69
CA GLN A 49 -24.38 3.25 7.40
C GLN A 49 -23.55 2.44 6.42
N ALA A 50 -22.22 2.48 6.57
CA ALA A 50 -21.31 1.67 5.77
C ALA A 50 -21.66 0.18 5.92
N ALA A 51 -22.06 -0.44 4.81
CA ALA A 51 -22.52 -1.82 4.77
C ALA A 51 -21.46 -2.77 4.24
N VAL A 52 -20.57 -2.29 3.36
CA VAL A 52 -19.56 -3.10 2.67
C VAL A 52 -18.26 -2.30 2.52
N ARG A 53 -17.12 -3.00 2.54
CA ARG A 53 -15.81 -2.46 2.13
C ARG A 53 -15.34 -3.20 0.88
N LEU A 54 -15.01 -2.46 -0.17
CA LEU A 54 -14.35 -3.01 -1.35
C LEU A 54 -12.86 -3.11 -1.05
N VAL A 55 -12.30 -4.31 -1.16
CA VAL A 55 -10.86 -4.55 -0.97
C VAL A 55 -10.34 -5.22 -2.24
N PRO A 56 -9.31 -4.65 -2.89
CA PRO A 56 -8.72 -5.30 -4.05
C PRO A 56 -8.06 -6.61 -3.63
N MET A 57 -8.46 -7.70 -4.28
CA MET A 57 -7.79 -8.98 -4.10
C MET A 57 -6.50 -8.98 -4.92
N ARG A 58 -5.36 -8.84 -4.24
CA ARG A 58 -4.06 -8.98 -4.88
C ARG A 58 -3.83 -10.45 -5.21
N THR A 59 -3.56 -10.75 -6.48
CA THR A 59 -3.12 -12.09 -6.88
C THR A 59 -1.85 -12.45 -6.13
N VAL A 60 -1.80 -13.65 -5.54
CA VAL A 60 -0.59 -14.16 -4.90
C VAL A 60 0.53 -14.20 -5.94
N THR A 61 1.59 -13.42 -5.71
CA THR A 61 2.73 -13.36 -6.62
C THR A 61 3.37 -14.74 -6.71
N THR A 62 3.47 -15.29 -7.91
CA THR A 62 4.12 -16.59 -8.11
C THR A 62 5.61 -16.51 -7.71
N PRO A 63 6.24 -17.63 -7.31
CA PRO A 63 7.67 -17.65 -6.99
C PRO A 63 8.55 -17.06 -8.12
N GLN A 64 8.16 -17.28 -9.38
CA GLN A 64 8.84 -16.78 -10.57
C GLN A 64 8.74 -15.26 -10.68
N VAL A 65 7.54 -14.70 -10.55
CA VAL A 65 7.34 -13.23 -10.59
C VAL A 65 8.05 -12.57 -9.41
N ARG A 66 8.01 -13.17 -8.22
CA ARG A 66 8.74 -12.67 -7.05
C ARG A 66 10.24 -12.65 -7.30
N ARG A 67 10.80 -13.72 -7.87
CA ARG A 67 12.23 -13.80 -8.20
C ARG A 67 12.63 -12.75 -9.23
N ALA A 68 11.83 -12.57 -10.28
CA ALA A 68 12.07 -11.54 -11.29
C ALA A 68 12.09 -10.14 -10.69
N LEU A 69 11.12 -9.83 -9.82
CA LEU A 69 11.05 -8.54 -9.12
C LEU A 69 12.29 -8.31 -8.24
N LEU A 70 12.68 -9.28 -7.42
CA LEU A 70 13.87 -9.17 -6.56
C LEU A 70 15.16 -8.96 -7.37
N GLN A 71 15.28 -9.61 -8.53
CA GLN A 71 16.42 -9.40 -9.42
C GLN A 71 16.43 -7.99 -10.02
N ALA A 72 15.27 -7.49 -10.45
CA ALA A 72 15.15 -6.13 -10.98
C ALA A 72 15.52 -5.08 -9.92
N VAL A 73 15.00 -5.23 -8.70
CA VAL A 73 15.34 -4.34 -7.58
C VAL A 73 16.83 -4.43 -7.23
N ARG A 74 17.41 -5.64 -7.20
CA ARG A 74 18.85 -5.82 -6.97
C ARG A 74 19.67 -5.08 -8.02
N LYS A 75 19.34 -5.22 -9.31
CA LYS A 75 20.03 -4.51 -10.40
C LYS A 75 19.93 -2.99 -10.25
N ALA A 76 18.75 -2.47 -9.94
CA ALA A 76 18.55 -1.05 -9.69
C ALA A 76 19.35 -0.54 -8.48
N GLY A 77 19.47 -1.37 -7.44
CA GLY A 77 20.23 -1.05 -6.23
C GLY A 77 21.75 -1.01 -6.43
N VAL A 78 22.31 -1.70 -7.43
CA VAL A 78 23.76 -1.66 -7.71
C VAL A 78 24.25 -0.24 -7.95
N ALA A 79 23.47 0.61 -8.62
CA ALA A 79 23.82 2.01 -8.84
C ALA A 79 23.96 2.83 -7.54
N LYS A 80 23.39 2.35 -6.43
CA LYS A 80 23.46 2.97 -5.10
C LYS A 80 24.39 2.24 -4.14
N ALA A 81 25.08 1.19 -4.59
CA ALA A 81 25.97 0.42 -3.74
C ALA A 81 27.21 1.26 -3.40
N ALA A 82 27.33 1.65 -2.13
CA ALA A 82 28.54 2.29 -1.63
C ALA A 82 29.63 1.25 -1.38
N ALA A 83 30.88 1.55 -1.76
CA ALA A 83 32.06 0.74 -1.46
C ALA A 83 32.52 0.87 0.00
N GLY A 84 31.56 1.01 0.92
CA GLY A 84 31.82 1.17 2.34
C GLY A 84 32.42 -0.10 2.97
N PRO A 85 32.78 -0.04 4.26
CA PRO A 85 33.30 -1.18 5.00
C PRO A 85 32.40 -2.40 4.82
N LYS A 86 33.02 -3.58 4.66
CA LYS A 86 32.30 -4.84 4.55
C LYS A 86 31.41 -5.05 5.77
N ALA A 87 30.30 -5.77 5.56
CA ALA A 87 29.36 -6.10 6.62
C ALA A 87 30.01 -6.83 7.82
N GLU A 88 31.14 -7.50 7.62
CA GLU A 88 31.94 -8.13 8.69
C GLU A 88 32.38 -7.12 9.76
N LYS A 89 32.55 -5.84 9.39
CA LYS A 89 32.94 -4.75 10.31
C LYS A 89 31.75 -3.99 10.91
N SER A 90 30.52 -4.46 10.68
CA SER A 90 29.31 -3.74 11.12
C SER A 90 29.16 -3.69 12.64
N GLN A 91 29.93 -4.47 13.39
CA GLN A 91 29.84 -4.57 14.85
C GLN A 91 31.14 -4.17 15.56
N ASP A 92 32.17 -3.72 14.83
CA ASP A 92 33.47 -3.31 15.39
C ASP A 92 33.33 -2.13 16.39
N PHE A 93 32.21 -1.41 16.32
CA PHE A 93 31.90 -0.33 17.26
C PHE A 93 31.28 -0.83 18.58
N LEU A 94 30.72 -2.04 18.60
CA LEU A 94 30.03 -2.62 19.74
C LEU A 94 30.98 -3.37 20.68
N TYR A 95 32.06 -3.94 20.14
CA TYR A 95 32.95 -4.82 20.88
C TYR A 95 34.40 -4.33 20.85
N ASP A 96 35.14 -4.57 21.92
CA ASP A 96 36.58 -4.34 22.00
C ASP A 96 37.38 -5.47 21.35
N GLU A 97 38.70 -5.35 21.39
CA GLU A 97 39.65 -6.30 20.78
C GLU A 97 39.56 -7.71 21.40
N ASN A 98 38.96 -7.81 22.59
CA ASN A 98 38.72 -9.06 23.31
C ASN A 98 37.29 -9.58 23.12
N GLY A 99 36.45 -8.89 22.34
CA GLY A 99 35.05 -9.24 22.09
C GLY A 99 34.10 -8.83 23.22
N LEU A 100 34.52 -7.99 24.16
CA LEU A 100 33.67 -7.47 25.23
C LEU A 100 32.95 -6.19 24.78
N PRO A 101 31.71 -5.95 25.22
CA PRO A 101 31.03 -4.68 24.96
C PRO A 101 31.85 -3.49 25.46
N LYS A 102 32.02 -2.47 24.60
CA LYS A 102 32.61 -1.18 24.98
C LYS A 102 31.64 -0.28 25.75
#